data_AF-A0A6N8XFT5-F1
#
_entry.id   AF-A0A6N8XFT5-F1
#
_cell.length_a   1.000
_cell.length_b   1.000
_cell.length_c   1.000
_cell.angle_alpha   90.00
_cell.angle_beta   90.00
_cell.angle_gamma   90.00
#
_symmetry.space_group_name_H-M   'P 1'
#
loop_
_entity.id
_entity.type
_entity.pdbx_description
1 polymer ?
#
loop_
_entity_poly.entity_id
_entity_poly.type
_entity_poly.pdbx_seq_one_letter_code
_entity_poly.pdbx_strand_id
1 'polypeptide(L)'
;MRFVEIISGWINRYFSNEEAIFLVVFLTAALLILIFFGGVLAPVLTGLGFAFLLRGVGSRLVAWRVPRLVAVGVVEVLFLGVLTALVIVILPLVWQQLRDLVNALPGFLDGLRELAAALPQRYPEFFSETTVSNWIGTLNQQVVDFGANLVQDVVAQLSNVVGLMIFLILA
;
A
#
# COMPACT_ATOMS: atom_id res chain seq x y z
N MET A 1 -11.37 38.66 7.79
CA MET A 1 -10.33 39.34 6.98
C MET A 1 -8.88 39.16 7.48
N ARG A 2 -8.62 38.55 8.65
CA ARG A 2 -7.24 38.41 9.19
C ARG A 2 -6.34 37.35 8.52
N PHE A 3 -6.91 36.38 7.82
CA PHE A 3 -6.13 35.28 7.23
C PHE A 3 -5.32 35.72 5.99
N VAL A 4 -5.91 36.59 5.17
CA VAL A 4 -5.27 37.10 3.95
C VAL A 4 -4.07 37.99 4.28
N GLU A 5 -4.15 38.80 5.35
CA GLU A 5 -3.04 39.64 5.82
C GLU A 5 -1.88 38.82 6.42
N ILE A 6 -2.19 37.71 7.10
CA ILE A 6 -1.18 36.79 7.63
C ILE A 6 -0.46 36.07 6.48
N ILE A 7 -1.20 35.60 5.48
CA ILE A 7 -0.64 34.94 4.30
C ILE A 7 0.17 35.93 3.45
N SER A 8 -0.32 37.15 3.21
CA SER A 8 0.39 38.15 2.41
C SER A 8 1.66 38.65 3.11
N GLY A 9 1.64 38.83 4.43
CA GLY A 9 2.81 39.20 5.21
C GLY A 9 3.89 38.09 5.23
N TRP A 10 3.47 36.82 5.28
CA TRP A 10 4.38 35.68 5.20
C TRP A 10 4.96 35.54 3.78
N ILE A 11 4.12 35.58 2.75
CA ILE A 11 4.54 35.55 1.34
C ILE A 11 5.55 36.65 1.06
N ASN A 12 5.25 37.90 1.41
CA ASN A 12 6.13 39.01 1.08
C ASN A 12 7.49 38.92 1.80
N ARG A 13 7.53 38.33 3.01
CA ARG A 13 8.78 38.16 3.78
C ARG A 13 9.66 37.01 3.26
N TYR A 14 9.06 35.90 2.83
CA TYR A 14 9.81 34.73 2.35
C TYR A 14 10.10 34.78 0.84
N PHE A 15 9.17 35.28 0.01
CA PHE A 15 9.34 35.44 -1.44
C PHE A 15 10.13 36.71 -1.83
N SER A 16 10.60 37.52 -0.88
CA SER A 16 11.55 38.60 -1.15
C SER A 16 12.97 38.09 -1.44
N ASN A 17 13.29 36.85 -1.07
CA ASN A 17 14.55 36.21 -1.41
C ASN A 17 14.43 35.48 -2.76
N GLU A 18 15.31 35.82 -3.69
CA GLU A 18 15.40 35.17 -5.02
C GLU A 18 15.54 33.64 -4.90
N GLU A 19 16.31 33.16 -3.92
CA GLU A 19 16.47 31.74 -3.61
C GLU A 19 15.14 31.03 -3.26
N ALA A 20 14.25 31.72 -2.55
CA ALA A 20 12.96 31.17 -2.15
C ALA A 20 12.02 31.02 -3.36
N ILE A 21 12.07 31.96 -4.30
CA ILE A 21 11.33 31.88 -5.56
C ILE A 21 11.82 30.67 -6.36
N PHE A 22 13.14 30.49 -6.50
CA PHE A 22 13.71 29.33 -7.17
C PHE A 22 13.29 28.01 -6.51
N LEU A 23 13.31 27.94 -5.18
CA LEU A 23 12.90 26.74 -4.44
C LEU A 23 11.42 26.43 -4.67
N VAL A 24 10.54 27.43 -4.66
CA VAL A 24 9.10 27.23 -4.89
C VAL A 24 8.84 26.79 -6.34
N VAL A 25 9.52 27.40 -7.31
CA VAL A 25 9.42 26.98 -8.72
C VAL A 25 9.94 25.55 -8.90
N PHE A 26 11.07 25.21 -8.30
CA PHE A 26 11.64 23.86 -8.34
C PHE A 26 10.72 22.82 -7.69
N LEU A 27 10.22 23.09 -6.48
CA LEU A 27 9.28 22.19 -5.79
C LEU A 27 7.97 22.03 -6.56
N THR A 28 7.45 23.11 -7.13
CA THR A 28 6.24 23.07 -7.96
C THR A 28 6.50 22.23 -9.21
N ALA A 29 7.61 22.45 -9.91
CA ALA A 29 7.97 21.65 -11.09
C ALA A 29 8.17 20.18 -10.74
N ALA A 30 8.88 19.86 -9.66
CA ALA A 30 9.06 18.49 -9.18
C ALA A 30 7.72 17.84 -8.81
N LEU A 31 6.82 18.57 -8.15
CA LEU A 31 5.48 18.08 -7.81
C LEU A 31 4.65 17.83 -9.07
N LEU A 32 4.69 18.73 -10.06
CA LEU A 32 4.01 18.52 -11.34
C LEU A 32 4.56 17.26 -12.04
N ILE A 33 5.88 17.08 -12.06
CA ILE A 33 6.51 15.86 -12.59
C ILE A 33 6.01 14.63 -11.84
N LEU A 34 5.93 14.66 -10.51
CA LEU A 34 5.43 13.53 -9.72
C LEU A 34 3.93 13.27 -9.96
N ILE A 35 3.11 14.29 -10.14
CA ILE A 35 1.68 14.12 -10.42
C ILE A 35 1.46 13.53 -11.82
N PHE A 36 2.17 14.04 -12.83
CA PHE A 36 1.97 13.60 -14.22
C PHE A 36 2.75 12.33 -14.57
N PHE A 37 3.94 12.12 -14.00
CA PHE A 37 4.84 11.01 -14.32
C PHE A 37 5.03 10.04 -13.16
N GLY A 38 4.40 10.24 -12.01
CA GLY A 38 4.57 9.41 -10.81
C GLY A 38 4.35 7.92 -11.06
N GLY A 39 3.38 7.55 -11.90
CA GLY A 39 3.12 6.15 -12.26
C GLY A 39 4.29 5.47 -12.99
N VAL A 40 5.04 6.21 -13.80
CA VAL A 40 6.24 5.70 -14.52
C VAL A 40 7.51 5.87 -13.69
N LEU A 41 7.60 6.97 -12.93
CA LEU A 41 8.75 7.26 -12.07
C LEU A 41 8.82 6.32 -10.87
N ALA A 42 7.69 5.91 -10.29
CA ALA A 42 7.70 5.06 -9.11
C ALA A 42 8.42 3.72 -9.35
N PRO A 43 8.17 2.95 -10.42
CA PRO A 43 8.96 1.77 -10.75
C PRO A 43 10.45 2.07 -10.98
N VAL A 44 10.77 3.16 -11.69
CA VAL A 44 12.16 3.55 -11.99
C VAL A 44 12.94 3.91 -10.72
N LEU A 45 12.35 4.74 -9.84
CA LEU A 45 12.95 5.13 -8.57
C LEU A 45 13.09 3.93 -7.63
N THR A 46 12.13 3.01 -7.65
CA THR A 46 12.18 1.75 -6.89
C THR A 46 13.35 0.88 -7.39
N GLY A 47 13.47 0.70 -8.71
CA GLY A 47 14.59 -0.01 -9.33
C GLY A 47 15.94 0.62 -8.99
N LEU A 48 16.04 1.96 -9.03
CA LEU A 48 17.25 2.69 -8.63
C LEU A 48 17.60 2.47 -7.15
N GLY A 49 16.60 2.49 -6.27
CA GLY A 49 16.77 2.19 -4.85
C GLY A 49 17.35 0.79 -4.64
N PHE A 50 16.79 -0.22 -5.31
CA PHE A 50 17.33 -1.59 -5.27
C PHE A 50 18.72 -1.69 -5.88
N ALA A 51 18.97 -1.05 -7.04
CA ALA A 51 20.29 -1.03 -7.66
C ALA A 51 21.35 -0.47 -6.70
N PHE A 52 21.01 0.57 -5.93
CA PHE A 52 21.91 1.13 -4.92
C PHE A 52 22.20 0.12 -3.77
N LEU A 53 21.16 -0.58 -3.28
CA LEU A 53 21.32 -1.64 -2.27
C LEU A 53 22.20 -2.79 -2.78
N LEU A 54 21.98 -3.22 -4.03
CA LEU A 54 22.69 -4.33 -4.67
C LEU A 54 24.13 -3.98 -5.04
N ARG A 55 24.42 -2.70 -5.30
CA ARG A 55 25.79 -2.23 -5.59
C ARG A 55 26.78 -2.62 -4.48
N GLY A 56 26.33 -2.66 -3.22
CA GLY A 56 27.14 -3.10 -2.08
C GLY A 56 27.43 -4.61 -2.06
N VAL A 57 26.59 -5.43 -2.67
CA VAL A 57 26.83 -6.88 -2.84
C VAL A 57 27.81 -7.09 -4.00
N GLY A 58 27.59 -6.39 -5.12
CA GLY A 58 28.46 -6.48 -6.29
C GLY A 58 29.90 -6.04 -6.00
N SER A 59 30.10 -4.98 -5.21
CA SER A 59 31.44 -4.53 -4.82
C SER A 59 32.19 -5.56 -3.98
N ARG A 60 31.50 -6.30 -3.10
CA ARG A 60 32.07 -7.41 -2.32
C ARG A 60 32.50 -8.58 -3.21
N LEU A 61 31.68 -8.94 -4.20
CA LEU A 61 32.05 -9.99 -5.16
C LEU A 61 33.29 -9.62 -5.99
N VAL A 62 33.38 -8.37 -6.44
CA VAL A 62 34.57 -7.88 -7.15
C VAL A 62 35.80 -7.89 -6.24
N ALA A 63 35.65 -7.55 -4.95
CA ALA A 63 36.72 -7.66 -3.96
C ALA A 63 37.20 -9.11 -3.75
N TRP A 64 36.33 -10.10 -3.99
CA TRP A 64 36.69 -11.52 -4.03
C TRP A 64 37.25 -12.00 -5.37
N ARG A 65 37.75 -11.08 -6.20
CA ARG A 65 38.36 -11.33 -7.52
C ARG A 65 37.38 -11.88 -8.58
N VAL A 66 36.07 -11.75 -8.39
CA VAL A 66 35.10 -12.06 -9.44
C VAL A 66 35.16 -10.99 -10.54
N PRO A 67 35.25 -11.35 -11.83
CA PRO A 67 35.21 -10.38 -12.93
C PRO A 67 33.93 -9.54 -12.87
N ARG A 68 34.05 -8.23 -13.11
CA ARG A 68 32.94 -7.27 -12.94
C ARG A 68 31.65 -7.70 -13.66
N LEU A 69 31.75 -8.21 -14.88
CA LEU A 69 30.59 -8.67 -15.65
C LEU A 69 29.87 -9.85 -14.99
N VAL A 70 30.63 -10.80 -14.44
CA VAL A 70 30.09 -11.97 -13.73
C VAL A 70 29.48 -11.54 -12.39
N ALA A 71 30.13 -10.61 -11.68
CA ALA A 71 29.61 -10.09 -10.42
C ALA A 71 28.24 -9.40 -10.60
N VAL A 72 28.05 -8.63 -11.68
CA VAL A 72 26.76 -8.00 -11.99
C VAL A 72 25.69 -9.08 -12.25
N GLY A 73 25.96 -10.02 -13.16
CA GLY A 73 24.98 -11.06 -13.49
C GLY A 73 24.61 -11.95 -12.29
N VAL A 74 25.57 -12.28 -11.42
CA VAL A 74 25.28 -13.05 -10.20
C VAL A 74 24.38 -12.28 -9.24
N VAL A 75 24.63 -10.98 -9.03
CA VAL A 75 23.82 -10.15 -8.15
C VAL A 75 22.40 -10.01 -8.67
N GLU A 76 22.26 -9.85 -9.99
CA GLU A 76 20.98 -9.70 -10.66
C GLU A 76 20.14 -10.99 -10.56
N VAL A 77 20.73 -12.14 -10.88
CA VAL A 77 20.08 -13.47 -10.73
C VAL A 77 19.71 -13.74 -9.28
N LEU A 78 20.60 -13.43 -8.34
CA LEU A 78 20.34 -13.63 -6.90
C LEU A 78 19.20 -12.72 -6.43
N PHE A 79 19.17 -11.46 -6.86
CA PHE A 79 18.10 -10.53 -6.52
C PHE A 79 16.74 -11.00 -7.05
N LEU A 80 16.67 -11.33 -8.34
CA LEU A 80 15.45 -11.87 -8.94
C LEU A 80 15.04 -13.20 -8.29
N GLY A 81 15.99 -14.06 -7.96
CA GLY A 81 15.75 -15.31 -7.26
C GLY A 81 15.15 -15.10 -5.87
N VAL A 82 15.71 -14.17 -5.08
CA VAL A 82 15.19 -13.82 -3.76
C VAL A 82 13.81 -13.19 -3.85
N LEU A 83 13.58 -12.25 -4.76
CA LEU A 83 12.26 -11.65 -4.98
C LEU A 83 11.23 -12.71 -5.36
N THR A 84 11.56 -13.57 -6.32
CA THR A 84 10.68 -14.65 -6.78
C THR A 84 10.36 -15.62 -5.65
N ALA A 85 11.38 -16.04 -4.88
CA ALA A 85 11.18 -16.91 -3.72
C ALA A 85 10.30 -16.25 -2.66
N LEU A 86 10.48 -14.96 -2.41
CA LEU A 86 9.66 -14.20 -1.47
C LEU A 86 8.21 -14.15 -1.95
N VAL A 87 7.95 -13.91 -3.23
CA VAL A 87 6.58 -13.97 -3.78
C VAL A 87 6.01 -15.39 -3.63
N ILE A 88 6.73 -16.44 -4.04
CA ILE A 88 6.23 -17.82 -3.96
C ILE A 88 5.92 -18.25 -2.51
N VAL A 89 6.63 -17.74 -1.50
CA VAL A 89 6.40 -18.11 -0.09
C VAL A 89 5.40 -17.19 0.60
N ILE A 90 5.54 -15.87 0.45
CA ILE A 90 4.73 -14.88 1.15
C ILE A 90 3.33 -14.80 0.53
N LEU A 91 3.23 -14.85 -0.80
CA LEU A 91 1.94 -14.73 -1.48
C LEU A 91 0.92 -15.81 -1.06
N PRO A 92 1.24 -17.11 -1.03
CA PRO A 92 0.27 -18.12 -0.58
C PRO A 92 -0.04 -17.99 0.90
N LEU A 93 0.91 -17.56 1.73
CA LEU A 93 0.69 -17.34 3.16
C LEU A 93 -0.30 -16.19 3.39
N VAL A 94 -0.09 -15.06 2.72
CA VAL A 94 -1.00 -13.91 2.77
C VAL A 94 -2.37 -14.28 2.21
N TRP A 95 -2.42 -15.06 1.13
CA TRP A 95 -3.67 -15.55 0.56
C TRP A 95 -4.45 -16.48 1.50
N GLN A 96 -3.76 -17.38 2.20
CA GLN A 96 -4.36 -18.21 3.24
C GLN A 96 -4.91 -17.34 4.37
N GLN A 97 -4.09 -16.42 4.91
CA GLN A 97 -4.51 -15.51 5.98
C GLN A 97 -5.74 -14.66 5.61
N LEU A 98 -5.81 -14.18 4.36
CA LEU A 98 -6.98 -13.45 3.86
C LEU A 98 -8.23 -14.30 3.78
N ARG A 99 -8.12 -15.54 3.27
CA ARG A 99 -9.26 -16.47 3.24
C ARG A 99 -9.73 -16.81 4.65
N ASP A 100 -8.81 -17.06 5.57
CA ASP A 100 -9.14 -17.35 6.96
C ASP A 100 -9.83 -16.16 7.62
N LEU A 101 -9.35 -14.94 7.38
CA LEU A 101 -9.98 -13.71 7.85
C LEU A 101 -11.41 -13.56 7.32
N VAL A 102 -11.60 -13.71 6.01
CA VAL A 102 -12.92 -13.60 5.37
C VAL A 102 -13.88 -14.69 5.85
N ASN A 103 -13.39 -15.92 6.04
CA ASN A 103 -14.19 -17.02 6.57
C ASN A 103 -14.51 -16.87 8.06
N ALA A 104 -13.68 -16.16 8.82
CA ALA A 104 -13.92 -15.90 10.24
C ALA A 104 -14.96 -14.79 10.46
N LEU A 105 -15.11 -13.84 9.53
CA LEU A 105 -16.02 -12.69 9.65
C LEU A 105 -17.49 -13.08 9.95
N PRO A 106 -18.12 -14.04 9.23
CA PRO A 106 -19.48 -14.49 9.55
C PRO A 106 -19.60 -15.08 10.97
N GLY A 107 -18.62 -15.86 11.41
CA GLY A 107 -18.64 -16.48 12.75
C GLY A 107 -18.58 -15.45 13.89
N PHE A 108 -17.85 -14.36 13.72
CA PHE A 108 -17.89 -13.24 14.67
C PHE A 108 -19.27 -12.57 14.75
N LEU A 109 -19.99 -12.49 13.63
CA LEU A 109 -21.34 -11.93 13.61
C LEU A 109 -22.35 -12.81 14.34
N ASP A 110 -22.18 -14.12 14.35
CA ASP A 110 -23.06 -15.01 15.12
C ASP A 110 -22.90 -14.79 16.64
N GLY A 111 -21.68 -14.56 17.12
CA GLY A 111 -21.47 -14.16 18.52
C GLY A 111 -22.08 -12.78 18.84
N LEU A 112 -21.97 -11.83 17.90
CA LEU A 112 -22.63 -10.52 18.03
C LEU A 112 -24.15 -10.63 18.01
N ARG A 113 -24.72 -11.56 17.23
CA ARG A 113 -26.16 -11.86 17.21
C ARG A 113 -26.65 -12.32 18.56
N GLU A 114 -25.92 -13.23 19.20
CA GLU A 114 -26.30 -13.76 20.51
C GLU A 114 -26.25 -12.67 21.59
N LEU A 115 -25.21 -11.83 21.58
CA LEU A 115 -25.11 -10.66 22.45
C LEU A 115 -26.21 -9.63 22.19
N ALA A 116 -26.54 -9.38 20.92
CA ALA A 116 -27.57 -8.42 20.53
C ALA A 116 -28.98 -8.93 20.88
N ALA A 117 -29.22 -10.25 20.81
CA ALA A 117 -30.48 -10.86 21.22
C ALA A 117 -30.79 -10.66 22.72
N ALA A 118 -29.75 -10.45 23.54
CA ALA A 118 -29.92 -10.12 24.96
C ALA A 118 -30.34 -8.65 25.21
N LEU A 119 -30.20 -7.75 24.21
CA LEU A 119 -30.53 -6.32 24.38
C LEU A 119 -32.04 -6.05 24.52
N PRO A 120 -32.93 -6.57 23.65
CA PRO A 120 -34.38 -6.41 23.83
C PRO A 120 -34.89 -7.02 25.14
N GLN A 121 -34.25 -8.10 25.60
CA GLN A 121 -34.62 -8.79 26.83
C GLN A 121 -34.28 -7.96 28.08
N ARG A 122 -33.15 -7.24 28.07
CA ARG A 122 -32.71 -6.37 29.19
C ARG A 122 -33.25 -4.95 29.13
N TYR A 123 -33.47 -4.41 27.93
CA TYR A 123 -33.89 -3.02 27.69
C TYR A 123 -35.05 -2.92 26.68
N PRO A 124 -36.22 -3.52 26.98
CA PRO A 124 -37.36 -3.56 26.07
C PRO A 124 -37.94 -2.17 25.77
N GLU A 125 -37.72 -1.18 26.63
CA GLU A 125 -38.18 0.21 26.41
C GLU A 125 -37.41 0.94 25.31
N PHE A 126 -36.19 0.50 24.99
CA PHE A 126 -35.31 1.15 24.00
C PHE A 126 -35.09 0.31 22.75
N PHE A 127 -35.20 -1.03 22.84
CA PHE A 127 -34.88 -1.94 21.73
C PHE A 127 -36.00 -2.95 21.49
N SER A 128 -36.53 -2.97 20.27
CA SER A 128 -37.45 -4.01 19.81
C SER A 128 -36.71 -5.16 19.11
N GLU A 129 -37.24 -6.38 19.22
CA GLU A 129 -36.65 -7.55 18.54
C GLU A 129 -36.55 -7.36 17.02
N THR A 130 -37.54 -6.71 16.40
CA THR A 130 -37.56 -6.45 14.96
C THR A 130 -36.49 -5.43 14.55
N THR A 131 -36.27 -4.37 15.33
CA THR A 131 -35.19 -3.40 15.08
C THR A 131 -33.82 -4.06 15.15
N VAL A 132 -33.57 -4.86 16.18
CA VAL A 132 -32.28 -5.56 16.36
C VAL A 132 -32.05 -6.58 15.23
N SER A 133 -33.06 -7.37 14.88
CA SER A 133 -32.97 -8.32 13.77
C SER A 133 -32.66 -7.65 12.43
N ASN A 134 -33.29 -6.50 12.14
CA ASN A 134 -33.04 -5.76 10.89
C ASN A 134 -31.63 -5.16 10.84
N TRP A 135 -31.12 -4.66 11.97
CA TRP A 135 -29.75 -4.14 12.05
C TRP A 135 -28.72 -5.26 11.85
N ILE A 136 -28.90 -6.37 12.55
CA ILE A 136 -28.08 -7.58 12.40
C ILE A 136 -28.11 -8.08 10.95
N GLY A 137 -29.28 -8.09 10.30
CA GLY A 137 -29.43 -8.50 8.91
C GLY A 137 -28.65 -7.61 7.96
N THR A 138 -28.77 -6.29 8.13
CA THR A 138 -28.03 -5.29 7.35
C THR A 138 -26.52 -5.39 7.57
N LEU A 139 -26.08 -5.57 8.82
CA LEU A 139 -24.67 -5.75 9.17
C LEU A 139 -24.08 -7.01 8.53
N ASN A 140 -24.83 -8.11 8.52
CA ASN A 140 -24.40 -9.35 7.89
C ASN A 140 -24.17 -9.17 6.39
N GLN A 141 -25.10 -8.51 5.72
CA GLN A 141 -24.97 -8.20 4.29
C GLN A 141 -23.72 -7.36 4.02
N GLN A 142 -23.49 -6.28 4.79
CA GLN A 142 -22.33 -5.41 4.62
C GLN A 142 -20.99 -6.13 4.86
N VAL A 143 -20.94 -7.05 5.83
CA VAL A 143 -19.73 -7.84 6.11
C VAL A 143 -19.42 -8.82 4.99
N VAL A 144 -20.45 -9.48 4.43
CA VAL A 144 -20.30 -10.36 3.27
C VAL A 144 -19.81 -9.56 2.06
N ASP A 145 -20.43 -8.42 1.77
CA ASP A 145 -20.05 -7.55 0.66
C ASP A 145 -18.62 -7.01 0.84
N PHE A 146 -18.26 -6.60 2.06
CA PHE A 146 -16.89 -6.19 2.39
C PHE A 146 -15.88 -7.31 2.17
N GLY A 147 -16.17 -8.53 2.62
CA GLY A 147 -15.32 -9.70 2.41
C GLY A 147 -15.12 -10.02 0.92
N ALA A 148 -16.18 -9.96 0.13
CA ALA A 148 -16.12 -10.17 -1.31
C ALA A 148 -15.26 -9.10 -2.02
N ASN A 149 -15.47 -7.82 -1.68
CA ASN A 149 -14.72 -6.71 -2.24
C ASN A 149 -13.24 -6.76 -1.85
N LEU A 150 -12.93 -7.06 -0.59
CA LEU A 150 -11.57 -7.20 -0.09
C LEU A 150 -10.79 -8.27 -0.87
N VAL A 151 -11.40 -9.42 -1.14
CA VAL A 151 -10.77 -10.49 -1.93
C VAL A 151 -10.51 -10.03 -3.36
N GLN A 152 -11.48 -9.36 -3.99
CA GLN A 152 -11.31 -8.83 -5.35
C GLN A 152 -10.19 -7.79 -5.43
N ASP A 153 -10.12 -6.86 -4.47
CA ASP A 153 -9.09 -5.82 -4.40
C ASP A 153 -7.69 -6.42 -4.22
N VAL A 154 -7.55 -7.44 -3.37
CA VAL A 154 -6.27 -8.15 -3.23
C VAL A 154 -5.89 -8.78 -4.56
N VAL A 155 -6.78 -9.52 -5.23
CA VAL A 155 -6.51 -10.16 -6.52
C VAL A 155 -6.09 -9.14 -7.58
N ALA A 156 -6.77 -7.98 -7.63
CA ALA A 156 -6.40 -6.89 -8.54
C ALA A 156 -4.99 -6.36 -8.26
N GLN A 157 -4.63 -6.19 -6.98
CA GLN A 157 -3.27 -5.76 -6.60
C GLN A 157 -2.21 -6.80 -6.96
N LEU A 158 -2.51 -8.10 -6.89
CA LEU A 158 -1.56 -9.14 -7.31
C LEU A 158 -1.20 -9.02 -8.79
N SER A 159 -2.18 -8.71 -9.64
CA SER A 159 -1.95 -8.45 -11.07
C SER A 159 -0.98 -7.29 -11.29
N ASN A 160 -1.11 -6.21 -10.51
CA ASN A 160 -0.20 -5.06 -10.57
C ASN A 160 1.23 -5.42 -10.12
N VAL A 161 1.38 -6.27 -9.10
CA VAL A 161 2.69 -6.77 -8.65
C VAL A 161 3.37 -7.57 -9.76
N VAL A 162 2.63 -8.40 -10.50
CA VAL A 162 3.17 -9.12 -11.66
C VAL A 162 3.65 -8.15 -12.74
N GLY A 163 2.88 -7.10 -13.03
CA GLY A 163 3.30 -6.02 -13.94
C GLY A 163 4.60 -5.34 -13.51
N LEU A 164 4.76 -5.07 -12.21
CA LEU A 164 5.99 -4.52 -11.65
C LEU A 164 7.17 -5.48 -11.78
N MET A 165 6.95 -6.79 -11.56
CA MET A 165 7.99 -7.80 -11.77
C MET A 165 8.44 -7.86 -13.23
N ILE A 166 7.51 -7.83 -14.19
CA ILE A 166 7.84 -7.80 -15.62
C ILE A 166 8.70 -6.56 -15.93
N PHE A 167 8.34 -5.39 -15.40
CA PHE A 167 9.12 -4.17 -15.58
C PHE A 167 10.53 -4.30 -14.98
N LEU A 168 10.66 -4.82 -13.76
CA LEU A 168 11.98 -5.02 -13.12
C LEU A 168 12.87 -6.04 -13.85
N ILE A 169 12.29 -6.98 -14.60
CA ILE A 169 13.05 -7.93 -15.42
C ILE A 169 13.51 -7.29 -16.74
N LEU A 170 12.72 -6.35 -17.29
CA LEU A 170 13.03 -5.69 -18.56
C LEU A 170 13.97 -4.50 -18.43
N ALA A 171 14.05 -3.89 -17.24
CA ALA A 171 14.82 -2.68 -16.95
C ALA A 171 16.26 -2.99 -16.51
#